data_AF-A0A518H0A7-F1
#
_entry.id   AF-A0A518H0A7-F1
#
_cell.length_a   1.000
_cell.length_b   1.000
_cell.length_c   1.000
_cell.angle_alpha   90.00
_cell.angle_beta   90.00
_cell.angle_gamma   90.00
#
_symmetry.space_group_name_H-M   'P 1'
#
loop_
_entity.id
_entity.type
_entity.pdbx_description
1 polymer ?
#
loop_
_entity_poly.entity_id
_entity_poly.type
_entity_poly.pdbx_seq_one_letter_code
_entity_poly.pdbx_strand_id
1 'polypeptide(L)' 'MRETVAHFMLRMPAALHDRLAERARRERVSLNALIVRMIDEGPGPEDGDAAGSPVPRGGGPPHRDRRAASDAPDSEMP' A
#
# COMPACT_ATOMS: atom_id res chain seq x y z
N MET A 1 2.89 -4.51 -43.33
CA MET A 1 1.99 -4.34 -42.18
C MET A 1 2.22 -2.94 -41.62
N ARG A 2 1.18 -2.18 -41.26
CA ARG A 2 1.36 -0.97 -40.46
C ARG A 2 1.49 -1.41 -39.00
N GLU A 3 2.64 -1.17 -38.39
CA GLU A 3 2.82 -1.38 -36.96
C GLU A 3 1.93 -0.37 -36.22
N THR A 4 0.93 -0.84 -35.49
CA THR A 4 0.08 0.01 -34.66
C THR A 4 0.68 0.08 -33.26
N VAL A 5 1.14 1.26 -32.86
CA VAL A 5 1.60 1.54 -31.51
C VAL A 5 0.39 1.56 -30.57
N ALA A 6 0.40 0.69 -29.56
CA ALA A 6 -0.62 0.68 -28.52
C ALA A 6 -0.30 1.73 -27.45
N HIS A 7 -1.29 2.51 -27.04
CA HIS A 7 -1.17 3.50 -25.97
C HIS A 7 -2.01 3.06 -24.76
N PHE A 8 -1.37 3.02 -23.59
CA PHE A 8 -2.01 2.68 -22.32
C PHE A 8 -1.91 3.86 -21.37
N MET A 9 -3.02 4.21 -20.71
CA MET A 9 -3.03 5.21 -19.64
C MET A 9 -2.85 4.51 -18.30
N LEU A 10 -1.80 4.87 -17.58
CA LEU A 10 -1.49 4.33 -16.26
C LEU A 10 -1.63 5.44 -15.21
N ARG A 11 -2.35 5.15 -14.12
CA ARG A 11 -2.40 6.05 -12.96
C ARG A 11 -1.30 5.64 -11.99
N MET A 12 -0.37 6.56 -11.73
CA MET A 12 0.75 6.32 -10.83
C MET A 12 0.68 7.24 -9.62
N PRO A 13 1.10 6.80 -8.43
CA PRO A 13 1.31 7.69 -7.29
C PRO A 13 2.27 8.82 -7.66
N ALA A 14 1.97 10.06 -7.24
CA ALA A 14 2.76 11.24 -7.61
C ALA A 14 4.25 11.09 -7.24
N ALA A 15 4.55 10.59 -6.04
CA ALA A 15 5.92 10.36 -5.59
C ALA A 15 6.68 9.35 -6.46
N LEU A 16 6.00 8.32 -6.99
CA LEU A 16 6.60 7.36 -7.91
C LEU A 16 6.88 8.00 -9.26
N HIS A 17 5.89 8.74 -9.79
CA HIS A 17 6.05 9.49 -11.04
C HIS A 17 7.25 10.44 -10.98
N ASP A 18 7.40 11.20 -9.89
CA ASP A 18 8.49 12.16 -9.74
C ASP A 18 9.87 11.49 -9.69
N ARG A 19 10.00 10.37 -8.98
CA ARG A 19 11.24 9.57 -8.94
C ARG A 19 11.62 9.05 -10.33
N LEU A 20 10.65 8.52 -11.08
CA LEU A 20 10.87 8.03 -12.44
C LEU A 20 11.21 9.17 -13.40
N ALA A 21 10.53 10.31 -13.29
CA ALA A 21 10.80 11.49 -14.11
C ALA A 21 12.21 12.05 -13.85
N GLU A 22 12.65 12.09 -12.60
CA GLU A 22 14.01 12.50 -12.23
C GLU A 22 15.05 11.52 -12.78
N ARG A 23 14.79 10.21 -12.69
CA ARG A 23 15.65 9.19 -13.29
C ARG A 23 15.75 9.36 -14.81
N ALA A 24 14.63 9.55 -15.50
CA ALA A 24 14.60 9.74 -16.95
C ALA A 24 15.40 10.99 -17.38
N ARG A 25 15.29 12.10 -16.64
CA ARG A 25 16.10 13.32 -16.87
C ARG A 25 17.60 13.04 -16.77
N ARG A 26 18.02 12.34 -15.70
CA ARG A 26 19.43 12.00 -15.47
C ARG A 26 19.99 11.06 -16.55
N GLU A 27 19.19 10.13 -17.02
CA GLU A 27 19.55 9.20 -18.10
C GLU A 27 19.36 9.80 -19.51
N ARG A 28 18.87 11.05 -19.61
CA ARG A 28 18.57 11.77 -20.87
C ARG A 28 17.65 10.97 -21.81
N VAL A 29 16.70 10.24 -21.26
CA VAL A 29 15.67 9.50 -22.00
C VAL A 29 14.28 10.05 -21.67
N SER A 30 13.30 9.73 -22.52
CA SER A 30 11.90 10.04 -22.19
C SER A 30 11.41 9.12 -21.07
N LEU A 31 10.48 9.62 -20.26
CA LEU A 31 9.85 8.82 -19.20
C LEU A 31 9.21 7.54 -19.77
N ASN A 32 8.53 7.63 -20.92
CA ASN A 32 7.95 6.46 -21.57
C ASN A 32 9.00 5.44 -22.01
N ALA A 33 10.13 5.88 -22.58
CA ALA A 33 11.21 4.98 -22.98
C ALA A 33 11.82 4.26 -21.77
N LEU A 34 12.01 4.98 -20.65
CA LEU A 34 12.46 4.39 -19.40
C LEU A 34 11.46 3.34 -18.88
N ILE A 35 10.16 3.65 -18.87
CA ILE A 35 9.11 2.73 -18.41
C ILE A 35 9.07 1.48 -19.29
N VAL A 36 9.08 1.63 -20.61
CA VAL A 36 9.07 0.49 -21.54
C VAL A 36 10.29 -0.40 -21.32
N ARG A 37 11.48 0.21 -21.16
CA ARG A 37 12.71 -0.53 -20.86
C ARG A 37 12.61 -1.31 -19.54
N MET A 38 12.07 -0.70 -18.49
CA MET A 38 11.88 -1.39 -17.21
C MET A 38 10.87 -2.54 -17.29
N ILE A 39 9.84 -2.40 -18.14
CA ILE A 39 8.87 -3.49 -18.37
C ILE A 39 9.50 -4.62 -19.19
N ASP A 40 10.32 -4.30 -20.18
CA ASP A 40 11.03 -5.26 -21.05
C ASP A 40 12.11 -6.03 -20.27
N GLU A 41 12.84 -5.37 -19.38
CA GLU A 41 13.80 -5.98 -18.46
C GLU A 41 13.11 -6.88 -17.41
N GLY A 42 11.78 -6.74 -17.23
CA GLY A 42 10.98 -7.47 -16.27
C GLY A 42 11.15 -6.99 -14.82
N PRO A 43 10.31 -7.44 -13.88
CA PRO A 43 10.59 -7.23 -12.48
C PRO A 43 11.93 -7.90 -12.14
N GLY A 44 12.91 -7.11 -11.74
CA GLY A 44 14.13 -7.63 -11.10
C GLY A 44 13.76 -8.45 -9.85
N PRO A 45 14.73 -9.15 -9.24
CA PRO A 45 14.48 -9.88 -8.00
C PRO A 45 13.77 -8.96 -7.01
N GLU A 46 12.67 -9.45 -6.44
CA GLU A 46 11.76 -8.65 -5.65
C GLU A 46 12.48 -8.07 -4.43
N ASP A 47 12.95 -6.83 -4.53
CA ASP A 47 13.18 -5.97 -3.37
C ASP A 47 11.80 -5.50 -2.87
N GLY A 48 10.96 -6.47 -2.53
CA GLY A 48 9.70 -6.27 -1.85
C GLY A 48 9.98 -5.91 -0.41
N ASP A 49 10.25 -4.64 -0.14
CA ASP A 49 9.92 -4.09 1.18
C ASP A 49 9.68 -2.58 1.18
N ALA A 50 8.71 -2.18 2.00
CA ALA A 50 8.43 -0.83 2.47
C ALA A 50 7.79 0.21 1.50
N ALA A 51 6.54 -0.04 1.07
CA ALA A 51 5.59 1.08 0.87
C ALA A 51 4.10 0.72 1.02
N GLY A 52 3.77 -0.48 1.50
CA GLY A 52 2.43 -0.85 1.91
C GLY A 52 2.34 -0.92 3.42
N SER A 53 2.39 0.22 4.11
CA SER A 53 1.98 0.24 5.53
C SER A 53 0.54 -0.30 5.55
N PRO A 54 0.25 -1.43 6.26
CA PRO A 54 -1.12 -1.86 6.39
C PRO A 54 -1.82 -0.77 7.17
N VAL A 55 -2.65 0.02 6.48
CA VAL A 55 -3.60 0.92 7.13
C VAL A 55 -4.33 0.05 8.15
N PRO A 56 -4.17 0.28 9.47
CA PRO A 56 -4.95 -0.47 10.43
C PRO A 56 -6.39 -0.09 10.15
N ARG A 57 -7.19 -1.05 9.64
CA ARG A 57 -8.62 -0.86 9.47
C ARG A 57 -9.20 -0.66 10.87
N GLY A 58 -9.31 0.60 11.27
CA GLY A 58 -10.05 0.99 12.45
C GLY A 58 -11.49 0.51 12.31
N GLY A 59 -12.00 -0.14 13.35
CA GLY A 59 -13.41 -0.50 13.41
C GLY A 59 -13.77 -1.55 14.43
N GLY A 60 -13.74 -1.18 15.72
CA GLY A 60 -14.44 -1.92 16.77
C GLY A 60 -14.53 -1.06 18.04
N PRO A 61 -15.71 -0.55 18.43
CA PRO A 61 -15.86 0.28 19.63
C PRO A 61 -15.58 -0.53 20.91
N PRO A 62 -15.16 0.13 22.00
CA PRO A 62 -14.72 -0.55 23.22
C PRO A 62 -15.87 -1.32 23.86
N HIS A 63 -15.66 -2.61 24.12
CA HIS A 63 -16.50 -3.36 25.05
C HIS A 63 -16.39 -2.67 26.42
N ARG A 64 -17.48 -2.02 26.81
CA ARG A 64 -17.65 -1.37 28.10
C ARG A 64 -17.75 -2.47 29.16
N ASP A 65 -16.63 -2.85 29.76
CA ASP A 65 -16.63 -3.74 30.92
C ASP A 65 -17.36 -3.05 32.07
N ARG A 66 -18.58 -3.50 32.30
CA ARG A 66 -19.45 -3.10 33.40
C ARG A 66 -18.88 -3.67 34.69
N ARG A 67 -17.94 -2.97 35.33
CA ARG A 67 -17.69 -3.14 36.76
C ARG A 67 -18.82 -2.49 37.56
N ALA A 68 -19.61 -3.32 38.22
CA ALA A 68 -20.25 -3.06 39.51
C ALA A 68 -20.43 -4.46 40.14
N ALA A 69 -19.56 -4.90 41.07
CA ALA A 69 -19.64 -4.56 42.48
C ALA A 69 -21.07 -4.73 43.02
N SER A 70 -21.37 -5.94 43.49
CA SER A 70 -22.46 -6.26 44.43
C SER A 70 -22.00 -7.50 45.17
N ASP A 71 -21.22 -7.31 46.24
CA ASP A 71 -21.67 -7.52 47.61
C ASP A 71 -22.04 -8.99 47.89
N ALA A 72 -21.13 -9.70 48.55
CA ALA A 72 -21.53 -10.73 49.51
C ALA A 72 -22.11 -9.99 50.73
N PRO A 73 -23.16 -10.50 51.41
CA PRO A 73 -22.88 -11.54 52.40
C PRO A 73 -24.00 -12.58 52.61
N ASP A 74 -23.61 -13.61 53.35
CA ASP A 74 -24.40 -14.47 54.24
C ASP A 74 -25.79 -14.98 53.84
N SER A 75 -25.91 -16.30 53.81
CA SER A 75 -27.02 -16.98 54.50
C SER A 75 -26.59 -18.38 54.94
N GLU A 76 -26.48 -18.50 56.26
CA GLU A 76 -26.42 -19.70 57.09
C GLU A 76 -27.35 -20.84 56.65
N MET A 77 -26.85 -22.07 56.84
CA MET A 77 -27.64 -23.29 56.99
C MET A 77 -28.64 -23.15 58.16
N PRO A 78 -29.77 -23.85 58.07
CA PRO A 78 -29.85 -25.14 58.78
C PRO A 78 -30.38 -26.30 57.93
#